data_AF-A0A9D4L3D0-F1
#
_entry.id   AF-A0A9D4L3D0-F1
#
_cell.length_a   1.000
_cell.length_b   1.000
_cell.length_c   1.000
_cell.angle_alpha   90.00
_cell.angle_beta   90.00
_cell.angle_gamma   90.00
#
_symmetry.space_group_name_H-M   'P 1'
#
loop_
_entity.id
_entity.type
_entity.pdbx_description
1 polymer ?
#
loop_
_entity_poly.entity_id
_entity_poly.type
_entity_poly.pdbx_seq_one_letter_code
_entity_poly.pdbx_strand_id
1 'polypeptide(L)'
;MEHDVRKAEIKARVITGTYILQTNTTQYNKVKVSPTCLMCGNGDETLQHCLLDCEQLEGTRKIGTKMLAEIIEEIHPLGLSLFNTREDLTQLIMDCSHKNISIIQLPMRLQLRRKS
;
A
#
# COMPACT_ATOMS: atom_id res chain seq x y z
N MET A 1 8.36 24.30 -15.94
CA MET A 1 8.25 25.00 -14.64
C MET A 1 6.97 24.62 -13.90
N GLU A 2 5.76 24.86 -14.43
CA GLU A 2 4.50 24.43 -13.77
C GLU A 2 4.41 22.91 -13.51
N HIS A 3 4.90 22.11 -14.47
CA HIS A 3 4.88 20.65 -14.35
C HIS A 3 5.76 20.12 -13.21
N ASP A 4 6.85 20.82 -12.89
CA ASP A 4 7.79 20.44 -11.84
C ASP A 4 7.24 20.82 -10.45
N VAL A 5 6.58 21.97 -10.35
CA VAL A 5 5.90 22.42 -9.12
C VAL A 5 4.77 21.46 -8.76
N ARG A 6 3.96 21.04 -9.73
CA ARG A 6 2.85 20.10 -9.50
C ARG A 6 3.37 18.74 -9.02
N LYS A 7 4.45 18.22 -9.62
CA LYS A 7 5.09 16.98 -9.17
C LYS A 7 5.65 17.09 -7.75
N ALA A 8 6.26 18.22 -7.40
CA ALA A 8 6.78 18.46 -6.06
C ALA A 8 5.67 18.51 -5.01
N GLU A 9 4.55 19.17 -5.32
CA GLU A 9 3.37 19.22 -4.46
C GLU A 9 2.82 17.81 -4.19
N ILE A 10 2.63 17.01 -5.24
CA ILE A 10 2.12 15.65 -5.11
C ILE A 10 3.04 14.80 -4.23
N LYS A 11 4.36 14.87 -4.44
CA LYS A 11 5.35 14.16 -3.62
C LYS A 11 5.29 14.59 -2.15
N ALA A 12 5.14 15.89 -1.87
CA ALA A 12 4.99 16.39 -0.51
C ALA A 12 3.73 15.83 0.17
N ARG A 13 2.61 15.75 -0.57
CA ARG A 13 1.36 15.16 -0.06
C ARG A 13 1.50 13.67 0.25
N VAL A 14 2.26 12.94 -0.56
CA VAL A 14 2.53 11.51 -0.34
C VAL A 14 3.38 11.31 0.92
N ILE A 15 4.47 12.08 1.04
CA ILE A 15 5.36 12.00 2.21
C ILE A 15 4.62 12.36 3.51
N THR A 16 3.71 13.35 3.45
CA THR A 16 2.92 13.78 4.61
C THR A 16 1.69 12.90 4.87
N GLY A 17 1.43 11.89 4.05
CA GLY A 17 0.23 11.05 4.17
C GLY A 17 -1.09 11.77 3.88
N THR A 18 -1.04 12.94 3.22
CA THR A 18 -2.21 13.75 2.86
C THR A 18 -2.64 13.58 1.40
N TYR A 19 -2.02 12.64 0.69
CA TYR A 19 -2.38 12.29 -0.68
C TYR A 19 -3.67 11.48 -0.73
N ILE A 20 -4.62 11.92 -1.54
CA ILE A 20 -5.89 11.23 -1.79
C ILE A 20 -5.88 10.79 -3.25
N LEU A 21 -6.10 9.49 -3.49
CA LEU A 21 -6.19 8.94 -4.84
C LEU A 21 -7.32 9.60 -5.63
N GLN A 22 -7.09 9.85 -6.91
CA GLN A 22 -8.08 10.38 -7.84
C GLN A 22 -9.29 9.46 -7.98
N THR A 23 -9.11 8.14 -7.91
CA THR A 23 -10.21 7.16 -7.89
C THR A 23 -11.13 7.35 -6.69
N ASN A 24 -10.61 7.81 -5.56
CA ASN A 24 -11.46 8.11 -4.41
C ASN A 24 -12.20 9.43 -4.65
N THR A 25 -11.53 10.43 -5.23
CA THR A 25 -12.10 11.75 -5.48
C THR A 25 -13.24 11.71 -6.51
N THR A 26 -13.11 10.90 -7.56
CA THR A 26 -14.13 10.69 -8.60
C THR A 26 -15.42 10.09 -8.04
N GLN A 27 -15.32 9.11 -7.14
CA GLN A 27 -16.47 8.48 -6.49
C GLN A 27 -17.32 9.50 -5.70
N TYR A 28 -16.69 10.46 -5.02
CA TYR A 28 -17.41 11.44 -4.20
C TYR A 28 -17.94 12.64 -5.00
N ASN A 29 -17.17 13.14 -5.98
CA ASN A 29 -17.49 14.43 -6.61
C ASN A 29 -18.29 14.32 -7.91
N LYS A 30 -18.54 13.11 -8.45
CA LYS A 30 -19.17 12.89 -9.78
C LYS A 30 -18.48 13.63 -10.95
N VAL A 31 -17.30 14.19 -10.72
CA VAL A 31 -16.49 14.87 -11.73
C VAL A 31 -15.69 13.82 -12.48
N LYS A 32 -15.68 13.89 -13.81
CA LYS A 32 -14.74 13.11 -14.64
C LYS A 32 -13.32 13.61 -14.37
N VAL A 33 -12.57 12.89 -13.56
CA VAL A 33 -11.13 13.09 -13.40
C VAL A 33 -10.43 12.13 -14.37
N SER A 34 -9.29 12.54 -14.91
CA SER A 34 -8.42 11.60 -15.65
C SER A 34 -8.10 10.42 -14.74
N PRO A 35 -8.15 9.17 -15.23
CA PRO A 35 -7.71 8.06 -14.42
C PRO A 35 -6.18 8.04 -14.27
N THR A 36 -5.42 8.85 -15.00
CA THR A 36 -3.95 8.76 -15.03
C THR A 36 -3.27 9.10 -13.70
N CYS A 37 -2.36 8.24 -13.24
CA CYS A 37 -1.56 8.50 -12.03
C CYS A 37 -0.78 9.80 -12.12
N LEU A 38 -0.98 10.69 -11.14
CA LEU A 38 -0.32 12.00 -11.12
C LEU A 38 1.17 11.93 -10.76
N MET A 39 1.62 10.79 -10.22
CA MET A 39 3.00 10.57 -9.80
C MET A 39 3.88 10.23 -11.00
N CYS A 40 3.59 9.10 -11.66
CA CYS A 40 4.36 8.60 -12.80
C CYS A 40 3.84 9.10 -14.14
N GLY A 41 2.57 9.55 -14.22
CA GLY A 41 1.93 9.87 -15.50
C GLY A 41 1.58 8.64 -16.34
N ASN A 42 1.75 7.43 -15.80
CA ASN A 42 1.62 6.16 -16.51
C ASN A 42 0.53 5.29 -15.89
N GLY A 43 -0.42 4.84 -16.71
CA GLY A 43 -1.51 3.95 -16.29
C GLY A 43 -2.55 4.61 -15.37
N ASP A 44 -3.55 3.83 -15.00
CA ASP A 44 -4.66 4.28 -14.15
C ASP A 44 -4.25 4.30 -12.66
N GLU A 45 -4.60 5.38 -11.96
CA GLU A 45 -4.36 5.65 -10.54
C GLU A 45 -5.29 4.83 -9.66
N THR A 46 -5.15 3.51 -9.73
CA THR A 46 -5.82 2.61 -8.82
C THR A 46 -5.05 2.48 -7.50
N LEU A 47 -5.72 1.97 -6.47
CA LEU A 47 -5.08 1.61 -5.21
C LEU A 47 -3.93 0.61 -5.44
N GLN A 48 -4.18 -0.43 -6.25
CA GLN A 48 -3.17 -1.41 -6.63
C GLN A 48 -1.98 -0.75 -7.33
N HIS A 49 -2.22 0.18 -8.26
CA HIS A 49 -1.14 0.89 -8.93
C HIS A 49 -0.27 1.66 -7.93
N CYS A 50 -0.89 2.41 -7.02
CA CYS A 50 -0.16 3.16 -5.99
C CYS A 50 0.69 2.24 -5.10
N LEU A 51 0.09 1.15 -4.62
CA LEU A 51 0.69 0.25 -3.65
C LEU A 51 1.72 -0.71 -4.24
N LEU A 52 1.61 -1.10 -5.51
CA LEU A 52 2.42 -2.16 -6.09
C LEU A 52 3.19 -1.74 -7.36
N ASP A 53 2.62 -0.88 -8.20
CA ASP A 53 3.07 -0.74 -9.60
C ASP A 53 3.73 0.61 -9.94
N CYS A 54 3.45 1.68 -9.18
CA CYS A 54 3.91 3.03 -9.51
C CYS A 54 5.44 3.17 -9.42
N GLU A 55 6.14 3.34 -10.55
CA GLU A 55 7.62 3.46 -10.60
C GLU A 55 8.17 4.57 -9.68
N GLN A 56 7.45 5.69 -9.55
CA GLN A 56 7.89 6.83 -8.74
C GLN A 56 7.84 6.56 -7.23
N LEU A 57 7.16 5.48 -6.84
CA LEU A 57 7.04 5.02 -5.46
C LEU A 57 7.93 3.81 -5.15
N GLU A 58 8.69 3.30 -6.13
CA GLU A 58 9.47 2.07 -5.95
C GLU A 58 10.49 2.19 -4.82
N GLY A 59 11.13 3.36 -4.66
CA GLY A 59 12.06 3.63 -3.56
C GLY A 59 11.39 3.48 -2.18
N THR A 60 10.21 4.08 -2.01
CA THR A 60 9.42 3.97 -0.77
C THR A 60 8.95 2.55 -0.54
N ARG A 61 8.51 1.85 -1.61
CA ARG A 61 8.05 0.47 -1.53
C ARG A 61 9.15 -0.50 -1.11
N LYS A 62 10.39 -0.37 -1.61
CA LYS A 62 11.49 -1.27 -1.24
C LYS A 62 11.69 -1.37 0.26
N ILE A 63 11.57 -0.25 0.97
CA ILE A 63 11.67 -0.20 2.43
C ILE A 63 10.45 -0.91 3.06
N GLY A 64 9.24 -0.54 2.64
CA GLY A 64 8.01 -1.13 3.17
C GLY A 64 7.87 -2.64 2.90
N THR A 65 8.22 -3.09 1.70
CA THR A 65 8.20 -4.52 1.30
C THR A 65 9.19 -5.34 2.11
N LYS A 66 10.38 -4.79 2.40
CA LYS A 66 11.34 -5.48 3.29
C LYS A 66 10.77 -5.65 4.70
N MET A 67 10.22 -4.58 5.27
CA MET A 67 9.58 -4.66 6.60
C MET A 67 8.39 -5.62 6.61
N LEU A 68 7.57 -5.60 5.56
CA LEU A 68 6.43 -6.50 5.41
C LEU A 68 6.88 -7.96 5.31
N ALA A 69 7.95 -8.25 4.57
CA ALA A 69 8.52 -9.59 4.46
C ALA A 69 8.97 -10.11 5.84
N GLU A 70 9.74 -9.31 6.57
CA GLU A 70 10.22 -9.65 7.92
C GLU A 70 9.05 -9.95 8.87
N ILE A 71 8.04 -9.07 8.90
CA ILE A 71 6.85 -9.26 9.75
C ILE A 71 6.08 -10.54 9.36
N ILE A 72 5.90 -10.81 8.07
CA ILE A 72 5.13 -11.99 7.65
C ILE A 72 5.90 -13.29 7.89
N GLU A 73 7.22 -13.29 7.75
CA GLU A 73 8.07 -14.44 8.09
C GLU A 73 8.05 -14.74 9.60
N GLU A 74 7.91 -13.72 10.45
CA GLU A 74 7.71 -13.92 11.90
C GLU A 74 6.36 -14.57 12.24
N ILE A 75 5.32 -14.28 11.45
CA ILE A 75 3.95 -14.72 11.72
C ILE A 75 3.67 -16.07 11.03
N HIS A 76 4.22 -16.32 9.84
CA HIS A 76 3.98 -17.52 9.05
C HIS A 76 5.26 -18.10 8.41
N PRO A 77 5.53 -19.42 8.53
CA PRO A 77 6.77 -20.05 8.02
C PRO A 77 6.92 -20.01 6.49
N LEU A 78 5.80 -19.92 5.75
CA LEU A 78 5.81 -19.73 4.29
C LEU A 78 6.01 -18.26 3.85
N GLY A 79 6.07 -17.30 4.78
CA GLY A 79 6.37 -15.91 4.46
C GLY A 79 5.46 -15.30 3.38
N LEU A 80 6.04 -14.42 2.54
CA LEU A 80 5.33 -13.76 1.45
C LEU A 80 4.89 -14.69 0.30
N SER A 81 5.42 -15.92 0.20
CA SER A 81 5.00 -16.85 -0.87
C SER A 81 3.56 -17.36 -0.70
N LEU A 82 2.89 -17.00 0.39
CA LEU A 82 1.46 -17.20 0.56
C LEU A 82 0.60 -16.22 -0.25
N PHE A 83 1.16 -15.10 -0.69
CA PHE A 83 0.45 -14.00 -1.33
C PHE A 83 0.93 -13.90 -2.77
N ASN A 84 0.41 -14.80 -3.61
CA ASN A 84 0.90 -15.00 -4.98
C ASN A 84 0.17 -14.13 -6.01
N THR A 85 -0.91 -13.47 -5.63
CA THR A 85 -1.65 -12.55 -6.50
C THR A 85 -1.43 -11.10 -6.07
N ARG A 86 -1.65 -10.17 -7.00
CA ARG A 86 -1.57 -8.73 -6.71
C ARG A 86 -2.70 -8.30 -5.78
N GLU A 87 -3.87 -8.92 -5.91
CA GLU A 87 -5.00 -8.70 -5.02
C GLU A 87 -4.66 -9.12 -3.58
N ASP A 88 -4.03 -10.28 -3.39
CA ASP A 88 -3.62 -10.77 -2.05
C ASP A 88 -2.66 -9.79 -1.38
N LEU A 89 -1.65 -9.30 -2.11
CA LEU A 89 -0.67 -8.34 -1.61
C LEU A 89 -1.31 -6.97 -1.31
N THR A 90 -2.24 -6.54 -2.15
CA THR A 90 -2.99 -5.29 -1.93
C THR A 90 -3.81 -5.37 -0.64
N GLN A 91 -4.54 -6.47 -0.44
CA GLN A 91 -5.34 -6.67 0.76
C GLN A 91 -4.47 -6.82 2.01
N LEU A 92 -3.35 -7.54 1.89
CA LEU A 92 -2.35 -7.67 2.96
C LEU A 92 -1.86 -6.30 3.45
N ILE A 93 -1.51 -5.39 2.54
CA ILE A 93 -1.02 -4.04 2.88
C ILE A 93 -2.12 -3.17 3.49
N MET A 94 -3.37 -3.32 3.04
CA MET A 94 -4.46 -2.43 3.42
C MET A 94 -5.04 -2.69 4.81
N ASP A 95 -5.31 -3.95 5.16
CA ASP A 95 -6.04 -4.23 6.40
C ASP A 95 -5.66 -5.54 7.10
N CYS A 96 -4.64 -6.26 6.64
CA CYS A 96 -4.17 -7.53 7.21
C CYS A 96 -5.31 -8.57 7.41
N SER A 97 -6.47 -8.40 6.77
CA SER A 97 -7.65 -9.27 6.94
C SER A 97 -7.58 -10.55 6.11
N HIS A 98 -6.49 -10.70 5.34
CA HIS A 98 -6.34 -11.78 4.40
C HIS A 98 -6.43 -13.14 5.10
N LYS A 99 -7.15 -14.09 4.48
CA LYS A 99 -7.40 -15.44 5.03
C LYS A 99 -6.12 -16.19 5.44
N ASN A 100 -5.01 -15.94 4.75
CA ASN A 100 -3.73 -16.58 5.05
C ASN A 100 -3.07 -16.04 6.33
N ILE A 101 -3.51 -14.89 6.84
CA ILE A 101 -3.08 -14.34 8.14
C ILE A 101 -3.99 -14.86 9.27
N SER A 102 -5.30 -14.94 9.02
CA SER A 102 -6.28 -15.30 10.07
C SER A 102 -6.27 -16.78 10.48
N ILE A 103 -5.61 -17.66 9.71
CA ILE A 103 -5.41 -19.08 10.07
C ILE A 103 -4.32 -19.25 11.15
N ILE A 104 -3.57 -18.18 11.46
CA ILE A 104 -2.43 -18.25 12.37
C ILE A 104 -2.95 -18.15 13.81
N GLN A 105 -3.04 -19.31 14.48
CA GLN A 105 -3.08 -19.33 15.94
C GLN A 105 -1.82 -18.63 16.45
N LEU A 106 -1.96 -17.37 16.88
CA LEU A 106 -0.90 -16.59 17.51
C LEU A 106 -0.16 -17.46 18.55
N PRO A 107 1.16 -17.66 18.43
CA PRO A 107 1.91 -18.21 19.55
C PRO A 107 1.71 -17.28 20.76
N MET A 108 1.40 -17.87 21.92
CA MET A 108 0.99 -17.22 23.18
C MET A 108 1.87 -16.05 23.69
N ARG A 109 3.00 -15.73 23.04
CA ARG A 109 3.95 -14.70 23.47
C ARG A 109 3.41 -13.26 23.38
N LEU A 110 2.38 -13.00 22.58
CA LEU A 110 1.75 -11.66 22.51
C LEU A 110 0.63 -11.43 23.55
N GLN A 111 0.23 -12.46 24.32
CA GLN A 111 -0.78 -12.29 25.38
C GLN A 111 -0.23 -11.67 26.67
N LEU A 112 1.10 -11.56 26.83
CA LEU A 112 1.74 -11.13 28.09
C LEU A 112 1.99 -9.61 28.21
N ARG A 113 1.59 -8.78 27.24
CA ARG A 113 1.74 -7.31 27.34
C ARG A 113 0.44 -6.53 27.63
N ARG A 114 -0.67 -7.21 27.92
CA ARG A 114 -1.95 -6.57 28.31
C ARG A 114 -2.30 -6.67 29.80
N LYS A 115 -1.34 -7.07 30.64
CA LYS A 115 -1.49 -7.05 32.10
C LYS A 115 -0.24 -6.46 32.73
N SER A 116 -0.12 -5.14 32.71
CA SER A 116 0.69 -4.35 33.63
C SER A 116 0.00 -3.00 33.80
#